data_AF-A0A0A2KPR2-F1
#
_entry.id   AF-A0A0A2KPR2-F1
#
_cell.length_a   1.000
_cell.length_b   1.000
_cell.length_c   1.000
_cell.angle_alpha   90.00
_cell.angle_beta   90.00
_cell.angle_gamma   90.00
#
_symmetry.space_group_name_H-M   'P 1'
#
loop_
_entity.id
_entity.type
_entity.pdbx_description
1 polymer ?
#
loop_
_entity_poly.entity_id
_entity_poly.type
_entity_poly.pdbx_seq_one_letter_code
_entity_poly.pdbx_strand_id
1 'polypeptide(L)'
;MCLGCSHAPEYQSGDSRVVFYCSRECQMGDWPNHKDFCKNMQKRKILLRAAQILKAAMLAYRETVYDVDLTKIEYRDGVLYLHQNQRPVSSQSKRGPFPNHMTDNIEHKEAALVKSQSTAAMALLGPLTRKLLRGKRPLIYVRTEASRG
;
A
#
# COMPACT_ATOMS: atom_id res chain seq x y z
N MET A 1 -2.64 -0.86 29.10
CA MET A 1 -2.12 -1.08 27.74
C MET A 1 -1.74 0.25 27.12
N CYS A 2 -0.60 0.36 26.44
CA CYS A 2 -0.24 1.58 25.72
C CYS A 2 -0.93 1.65 24.34
N LEU A 3 -1.88 2.57 24.19
CA LEU A 3 -2.64 2.75 22.93
C LEU A 3 -1.75 3.16 21.74
N GLY A 4 -0.66 3.87 22.01
CA GLY A 4 0.29 4.33 21.00
C GLY A 4 0.92 3.17 20.23
N CYS A 5 1.41 2.15 20.94
CA CYS A 5 2.04 0.98 20.34
C CYS A 5 1.09 -0.18 20.05
N SER A 6 -0.08 -0.23 20.70
CA SER A 6 -1.10 -1.25 20.43
C SER A 6 -1.50 -1.29 18.94
N HIS A 7 -1.75 -2.50 18.42
CA HIS A 7 -2.25 -2.74 17.07
C HIS A 7 -1.35 -2.19 15.95
N ALA A 8 -0.06 -2.01 16.21
CA ALA A 8 0.88 -1.79 15.13
C ALA A 8 1.03 -3.08 14.31
N PRO A 9 1.23 -2.97 12.98
CA PRO A 9 1.55 -4.14 12.19
C PRO A 9 2.93 -4.68 12.56
N GLU A 10 3.02 -6.00 12.54
CA GLU A 10 4.25 -6.75 12.68
C GLU A 10 4.94 -6.87 11.31
N TYR A 11 6.24 -6.58 11.26
CA TYR A 11 7.04 -6.76 10.04
C TYR A 11 8.02 -7.93 10.19
N GLN A 12 8.47 -8.17 11.41
CA GLN A 12 9.27 -9.32 11.82
C GLN A 12 8.65 -9.91 13.08
N SER A 13 8.70 -11.23 13.22
CA SER A 13 8.15 -11.92 14.39
C SER A 13 8.68 -11.33 15.70
N GLY A 14 7.78 -10.90 16.57
CA GLY A 14 8.02 -10.30 17.86
C GLY A 14 8.34 -8.81 17.86
N ASP A 15 8.28 -8.09 16.72
CA ASP A 15 8.68 -6.68 16.63
C ASP A 15 7.55 -5.67 16.94
N SER A 16 6.32 -6.16 17.11
CA SER A 16 5.14 -5.37 17.49
C SER A 16 4.58 -5.79 18.86
N ARG A 17 5.43 -5.77 19.89
CA ARG A 17 5.02 -6.10 21.26
C ARG A 17 4.12 -5.01 21.84
N VAL A 18 3.03 -5.43 22.48
CA VAL A 18 2.15 -4.54 23.22
C VAL A 18 2.64 -4.43 24.66
N VAL A 19 2.85 -3.20 25.13
CA VAL A 19 3.26 -2.95 26.51
C VAL A 19 2.04 -2.67 27.39
N PHE A 20 1.99 -3.35 28.53
CA PHE A 20 0.95 -3.20 29.54
C PHE A 20 1.54 -2.52 30.77
N TYR A 21 0.74 -1.63 31.36
CA TYR A 21 1.11 -0.89 32.56
C TYR A 21 -0.02 -1.05 33.57
N CYS A 22 0.38 -1.17 34.83
CA CYS A 22 -0.52 -1.27 35.98
C CYS A 22 -1.40 -0.02 36.15
N SER A 23 -0.83 1.13 35.82
CA SER A 23 -1.40 2.46 36.03
C SER A 23 -0.75 3.49 35.10
N ARG A 24 -1.22 4.73 35.14
CA ARG A 24 -0.63 5.83 34.38
C ARG A 24 0.75 6.21 34.91
N GLU A 25 0.97 6.10 36.22
CA GLU A 25 2.24 6.35 36.89
C GLU A 25 3.29 5.33 36.42
N CYS A 26 2.93 4.04 36.39
CA CYS A 26 3.73 2.97 35.78
C CYS A 26 4.15 3.32 34.34
N GLN A 27 3.22 3.83 33.52
CA GLN A 27 3.50 4.23 32.14
C GLN A 27 4.43 5.45 32.03
N MET A 28 4.20 6.47 32.85
CA MET A 28 5.02 7.69 32.85
C MET A 28 6.44 7.41 33.36
N GLY A 29 6.58 6.54 34.35
CA GLY A 29 7.88 6.09 34.86
C GLY A 29 8.70 5.36 33.80
N ASP A 30 8.08 4.52 32.98
CA ASP A 30 8.76 3.80 31.89
C ASP A 30 8.91 4.62 30.59
N TRP A 31 8.31 5.82 30.52
CA TRP A 31 8.31 6.62 29.30
C TRP A 31 9.70 6.89 28.70
N PRO A 32 10.77 7.17 29.48
CA PRO A 32 12.12 7.35 28.92
C PRO A 32 12.59 6.15 28.09
N ASN A 33 12.24 4.92 28.48
CA ASN A 33 12.62 3.70 27.77
C ASN A 33 11.62 3.34 26.65
N HIS A 34 10.32 3.59 26.89
CA HIS A 34 9.25 3.19 25.98
C HIS A 34 9.07 4.13 24.78
N LYS A 35 9.42 5.41 24.93
CA LYS A 35 9.05 6.49 23.99
C LYS A 35 9.41 6.21 22.54
N ASP A 36 10.62 5.75 22.27
CA ASP A 36 11.08 5.57 20.89
C ASP A 36 10.46 4.34 20.25
N PHE A 37 10.32 3.24 21.00
CA PHE A 37 9.54 2.08 20.57
C PHE A 37 8.09 2.49 20.24
N CYS A 38 7.45 3.24 21.13
CA CYS A 38 6.08 3.72 20.95
C CYS A 38 5.92 4.56 19.68
N LYS A 39 6.84 5.49 19.43
CA LYS A 39 6.85 6.31 18.21
C LYS A 39 7.01 5.48 16.94
N ASN A 40 7.84 4.45 16.95
CA ASN A 40 8.02 3.57 15.80
C ASN A 40 6.74 2.79 15.50
N MET A 41 6.09 2.24 16.51
CA MET A 41 4.81 1.57 16.36
C MET A 41 3.72 2.51 15.83
N GLN A 42 3.66 3.75 16.31
CA GLN A 42 2.75 4.76 15.77
C GLN A 42 3.01 5.06 14.29
N LYS A 43 4.28 5.17 13.88
CA LYS A 43 4.65 5.37 12.47
C LYS A 43 4.18 4.19 11.61
N ARG A 44 4.37 2.95 12.05
CA ARG A 44 3.90 1.76 11.34
C ARG A 44 2.38 1.75 11.13
N LYS A 45 1.61 2.13 12.16
CA LYS A 45 0.15 2.29 12.04
C LYS A 45 -0.24 3.32 10.99
N ILE A 46 0.46 4.45 10.96
CA ILE A 46 0.21 5.50 9.98
C ILE A 46 0.54 5.01 8.57
N LEU A 47 1.68 4.33 8.40
CA LEU A 47 2.08 3.76 7.11
C LEU A 47 1.06 2.74 6.62
N LEU A 48 0.58 1.82 7.46
CA LEU A 48 -0.45 0.86 7.10
C LEU A 48 -1.74 1.54 6.65
N ARG A 49 -2.23 2.53 7.43
CA ARG A 49 -3.45 3.28 7.07
C ARG A 49 -3.28 4.02 5.74
N ALA A 50 -2.13 4.66 5.53
CA ALA A 50 -1.83 5.31 4.27
C ALA A 50 -1.82 4.30 3.11
N ALA A 51 -1.14 3.16 3.27
CA ALA A 51 -1.10 2.11 2.25
C ALA A 51 -2.49 1.57 1.91
N GLN A 52 -3.37 1.36 2.90
CA GLN A 52 -4.76 0.92 2.69
C GLN A 52 -5.56 1.94 1.87
N ILE A 53 -5.47 3.22 2.21
CA ILE A 53 -6.14 4.30 1.45
C ILE A 53 -5.62 4.37 0.02
N LEU A 54 -4.30 4.29 -0.16
CA LEU A 54 -3.66 4.34 -1.48
C LEU A 54 -4.05 3.13 -2.34
N LYS A 55 -4.09 1.92 -1.76
CA LYS A 55 -4.58 0.70 -2.43
C LYS A 55 -6.03 0.90 -2.89
N ALA A 56 -6.91 1.33 -1.99
CA ALA A 56 -8.33 1.56 -2.33
C ALA A 56 -8.50 2.61 -3.44
N ALA A 57 -7.76 3.72 -3.38
CA ALA A 57 -7.80 4.75 -4.42
C ALA A 57 -7.33 4.21 -5.79
N MET A 58 -6.26 3.40 -5.80
CA MET A 58 -5.75 2.80 -7.04
C MET A 58 -6.74 1.81 -7.64
N LEU A 59 -7.35 0.95 -6.82
CA LEU A 59 -8.35 -0.01 -7.27
C LEU A 59 -9.58 0.68 -7.84
N ALA A 60 -10.13 1.67 -7.13
CA ALA A 60 -11.28 2.45 -7.59
C ALA A 60 -10.99 3.19 -8.92
N TYR A 61 -9.79 3.76 -9.05
CA TYR A 61 -9.37 4.37 -10.31
C TYR A 61 -9.31 3.32 -11.43
N ARG A 62 -8.61 2.19 -11.21
CA ARG A 62 -8.45 1.15 -12.23
C ARG A 62 -9.74 0.46 -12.60
N GLU A 63 -10.70 0.40 -11.70
CA GLU A 63 -12.02 -0.17 -11.96
C GLU A 63 -12.85 0.69 -12.92
N THR A 64 -12.60 2.00 -12.99
CA THR A 64 -13.33 2.94 -13.86
C THR A 64 -12.63 3.22 -15.18
N VAL A 65 -11.29 3.07 -15.23
CA VAL A 65 -10.46 3.35 -16.42
C VAL A 65 -9.62 2.16 -16.86
N TYR A 66 -10.17 0.95 -16.74
CA TYR A 66 -9.54 -0.28 -17.19
C TYR A 66 -9.31 -0.26 -18.70
N ASP A 67 -8.12 -0.67 -19.12
CA ASP A 67 -7.63 -0.50 -20.49
C ASP A 67 -7.03 -1.77 -21.08
N VAL A 68 -7.16 -2.90 -20.40
CA VAL A 68 -6.75 -4.22 -20.92
C VAL A 68 -7.95 -4.90 -21.57
N ASP A 69 -7.76 -5.43 -22.77
CA ASP A 69 -8.80 -6.19 -23.48
C ASP A 69 -8.81 -7.63 -22.98
N LEU A 70 -9.38 -7.80 -21.80
CA LEU A 70 -9.41 -9.08 -21.08
C LEU A 70 -10.48 -9.99 -21.66
N THR A 71 -10.11 -11.23 -21.97
CA THR A 71 -11.03 -12.25 -22.50
C THR A 71 -11.37 -13.31 -21.48
N LYS A 72 -10.47 -13.59 -20.53
CA LYS A 72 -10.67 -14.60 -19.49
C LYS A 72 -9.75 -14.35 -18.30
N ILE A 73 -10.24 -14.66 -17.10
CA ILE A 73 -9.45 -14.82 -15.88
C ILE A 73 -9.50 -16.29 -15.48
N GLU A 74 -8.34 -16.86 -15.16
CA GLU A 74 -8.24 -18.27 -14.81
C GLU A 74 -7.21 -18.48 -13.70
N TYR A 75 -7.60 -19.19 -12.65
CA TYR A 75 -6.69 -19.56 -11.56
C TYR A 75 -6.39 -21.05 -11.64
N ARG A 76 -5.11 -21.40 -11.73
CA ARG A 76 -4.62 -22.78 -11.77
C ARG A 76 -3.30 -22.88 -11.01
N ASP A 77 -3.21 -23.83 -10.09
CA ASP A 77 -1.98 -24.17 -9.36
C ASP A 77 -1.26 -22.99 -8.71
N GLY A 78 -2.00 -22.09 -8.06
CA GLY A 78 -1.41 -20.90 -7.41
C GLY A 78 -1.17 -19.71 -8.33
N VAL A 79 -1.42 -19.84 -9.63
CA VAL A 79 -1.13 -18.81 -10.63
C VAL A 79 -2.42 -18.26 -11.22
N LEU A 80 -2.52 -16.93 -11.28
CA LEU A 80 -3.62 -16.22 -11.93
C LEU A 80 -3.23 -15.82 -13.36
N TYR A 81 -3.90 -16.43 -14.34
CA TYR A 81 -3.77 -16.17 -15.75
C TYR A 81 -4.79 -15.13 -16.19
N LEU A 82 -4.30 -14.08 -16.86
CA LEU A 82 -5.10 -13.02 -17.46
C LEU A 82 -4.95 -13.15 -18.98
N HIS A 83 -5.98 -13.64 -19.65
CA HIS A 83 -5.98 -13.78 -21.10
C HIS A 83 -6.42 -12.47 -21.73
N GLN A 84 -5.64 -11.96 -22.68
CA GLN A 84 -5.91 -10.70 -23.34
C GLN A 84 -5.77 -10.84 -24.84
N ASN A 85 -6.56 -10.07 -25.60
CA ASN A 85 -6.38 -9.98 -27.04
C ASN A 85 -5.09 -9.21 -27.35
N GLN A 86 -4.40 -9.62 -28.41
CA GLN A 86 -3.33 -8.80 -28.97
C GLN A 86 -3.93 -7.58 -29.64
N ARG A 87 -3.50 -6.39 -29.22
CA ARG A 87 -3.89 -5.14 -29.87
C ARG A 87 -2.84 -4.76 -30.91
N PRO A 88 -3.22 -4.42 -32.15
CA PRO A 88 -2.33 -3.77 -33.09
C PRO A 88 -1.78 -2.48 -32.48
N VAL A 89 -0.51 -2.17 -32.75
CA VAL A 89 0.18 -0.97 -32.21
C VAL A 89 -0.57 0.34 -32.55
N SER A 90 -1.33 0.35 -33.65
CA SER A 90 -2.14 1.48 -34.12
C SER A 90 -3.49 1.64 -33.40
N SER A 91 -3.91 0.67 -32.59
CA SER A 91 -5.24 0.68 -31.96
C SER A 91 -5.23 1.49 -30.67
N GLN A 92 -6.13 2.47 -30.58
CA GLN A 92 -6.28 3.27 -29.37
C GLN A 92 -6.82 2.38 -28.23
N SER A 93 -6.16 2.42 -27.06
CA SER A 93 -6.64 1.70 -25.89
C SER A 93 -8.00 2.24 -25.45
N LYS A 94 -9.06 1.45 -25.65
CA LYS A 94 -10.37 1.75 -25.09
C LYS A 94 -10.26 1.66 -23.57
N ARG A 95 -10.43 2.81 -22.91
CA ARG A 95 -10.55 2.90 -21.45
C ARG A 95 -12.03 2.77 -21.10
N GLY A 96 -12.34 1.96 -20.10
CA GLY A 96 -13.70 1.76 -19.64
C GLY A 96 -13.74 1.04 -18.29
N PRO A 97 -14.93 0.72 -17.80
CA PRO A 97 -15.06 0.00 -16.55
C PRO A 97 -14.46 -1.41 -16.66
N PHE A 98 -13.99 -1.93 -15.53
CA PHE A 98 -13.57 -3.33 -15.45
C PHE A 98 -14.76 -4.25 -15.82
N PRO A 99 -14.54 -5.28 -16.65
CA PRO A 99 -15.59 -6.24 -17.02
C PRO A 99 -15.92 -7.14 -15.82
N ASN A 100 -16.84 -6.72 -14.96
CA ASN A 100 -17.17 -7.40 -13.69
C ASN A 100 -17.63 -8.87 -13.86
N HIS A 101 -18.17 -9.25 -15.02
CA HIS A 101 -18.54 -10.64 -15.31
C HIS A 101 -17.33 -11.59 -15.48
N MET A 102 -16.10 -11.07 -15.48
CA MET A 102 -14.88 -11.89 -15.64
C MET A 102 -14.51 -12.68 -14.39
N THR A 103 -14.94 -12.25 -13.21
CA THR A 103 -14.66 -12.94 -11.94
C THR A 103 -15.53 -12.39 -10.81
N ASP A 104 -16.05 -13.28 -9.97
CA ASP A 104 -16.69 -12.92 -8.70
C ASP A 104 -15.70 -12.93 -7.53
N ASN A 105 -14.49 -13.48 -7.73
CA ASN A 105 -13.44 -13.47 -6.72
C ASN A 105 -12.76 -12.08 -6.65
N ILE A 106 -12.85 -11.45 -5.48
CA ILE A 106 -12.33 -10.10 -5.24
C ILE A 106 -10.80 -10.02 -5.36
N GLU A 107 -10.07 -11.04 -4.92
CA GLU A 107 -8.60 -11.07 -5.00
C GLU A 107 -8.14 -11.18 -6.46
N HIS A 108 -8.84 -11.97 -7.27
CA HIS A 108 -8.57 -12.07 -8.71
C HIS A 108 -8.83 -10.74 -9.41
N LYS A 109 -9.93 -10.07 -9.07
CA LYS A 109 -10.26 -8.74 -9.58
C LYS A 109 -9.18 -7.73 -9.20
N GLU A 110 -8.81 -7.65 -7.93
CA GLU A 110 -7.77 -6.73 -7.46
C GLU A 110 -6.43 -6.98 -8.19
N ALA A 111 -6.01 -8.24 -8.31
CA ALA A 111 -4.80 -8.62 -9.03
C ALA A 111 -4.84 -8.19 -10.51
N ALA A 112 -5.98 -8.39 -11.18
CA ALA A 112 -6.18 -7.97 -12.57
C ALA A 112 -6.15 -6.44 -12.73
N LEU A 113 -6.69 -5.69 -11.77
CA LEU A 113 -6.73 -4.23 -11.79
C LEU A 113 -5.33 -3.61 -11.65
N VAL A 114 -4.46 -4.20 -10.82
CA VAL A 114 -3.13 -3.65 -10.50
C VAL A 114 -1.97 -4.28 -11.29
N LYS A 115 -2.24 -5.28 -12.14
CA LYS A 115 -1.21 -5.91 -12.97
C LYS A 115 -0.52 -4.88 -13.87
N SER A 116 0.81 -4.82 -13.76
CA SER A 116 1.68 -3.93 -14.54
C SER A 116 1.40 -2.42 -14.33
N GLN A 117 0.87 -2.03 -13.16
CA GLN A 117 0.49 -0.65 -12.85
C GLN A 117 1.50 0.11 -11.96
N SER A 118 2.73 -0.38 -11.79
CA SER A 118 3.72 0.25 -10.88
C SER A 118 4.00 1.72 -11.23
N THR A 119 4.24 2.02 -12.51
CA THR A 119 4.48 3.39 -12.99
C THR A 119 3.25 4.28 -12.80
N ALA A 120 2.06 3.79 -13.15
CA ALA A 120 0.81 4.52 -12.98
C ALA A 120 0.52 4.81 -11.51
N ALA A 121 0.71 3.82 -10.63
CA ALA A 121 0.56 3.97 -9.19
C ALA A 121 1.48 5.07 -8.65
N MET A 122 2.75 5.09 -9.04
CA MET A 122 3.69 6.14 -8.61
C MET A 122 3.25 7.54 -9.07
N ALA A 123 2.84 7.67 -10.33
CA ALA A 123 2.42 8.95 -10.90
C ALA A 123 1.12 9.48 -10.26
N LEU A 124 0.10 8.63 -10.14
CA LEU A 124 -1.23 9.01 -9.67
C LEU A 124 -1.27 9.19 -8.16
N LEU A 125 -0.61 8.30 -7.42
CA LEU A 125 -0.71 8.26 -5.96
C LEU A 125 0.32 9.16 -5.28
N GLY A 126 1.41 9.56 -5.95
CA GLY A 126 2.48 10.36 -5.36
C GLY A 126 2.01 11.61 -4.59
N PRO A 127 1.15 12.47 -5.17
CA PRO A 127 0.59 13.62 -4.45
C PRO A 127 -0.24 13.24 -3.22
N LEU A 128 -1.03 12.17 -3.32
CA LEU A 128 -1.86 11.67 -2.22
C LEU A 128 -0.99 11.10 -1.08
N THR A 129 0.04 10.33 -1.43
CA THR A 129 1.04 9.81 -0.47
C THR A 129 1.69 10.94 0.32
N ARG A 130 2.11 12.03 -0.35
CA ARG A 130 2.71 13.19 0.33
C ARG A 130 1.74 13.87 1.30
N LYS A 131 0.46 13.96 0.95
CA LYS A 131 -0.57 14.53 1.83
C LYS A 131 -0.84 13.62 3.04
N LEU A 132 -1.01 12.32 2.82
CA LEU A 132 -1.28 11.34 3.88
C LEU A 132 -0.13 11.23 4.89
N LEU A 133 1.12 11.37 4.41
CA LEU A 133 2.32 11.26 5.24
C LEU A 133 2.89 12.62 5.67
N ARG A 134 2.14 13.72 5.48
CA ARG A 134 2.61 15.06 5.83
C ARG A 134 2.95 15.14 7.32
N GLY A 135 4.14 15.67 7.63
CA GLY A 135 4.62 15.78 9.01
C GLY A 135 5.11 14.48 9.63
N LYS A 136 5.20 13.38 8.85
CA LYS A 136 5.67 12.06 9.31
C LYS A 136 7.04 11.68 8.72
N ARG A 137 7.84 12.69 8.34
CA ARG A 137 9.14 12.55 7.65
C ARG A 137 10.04 11.46 8.27
N PRO A 138 10.59 10.54 7.46
CA PRO A 138 11.76 9.76 7.87
C PRO A 138 12.97 10.70 8.02
N LEU A 139 13.87 10.38 8.95
CA LEU A 139 15.15 11.09 9.16
C LEU A 139 16.19 10.82 8.05
N ILE A 140 15.77 10.31 6.90
CA ILE A 140 16.70 9.91 5.83
C ILE A 140 16.69 11.00 4.75
N TYR A 141 17.77 11.78 4.71
CA TYR A 141 18.10 12.65 3.59
C TYR A 141 18.95 11.84 2.61
N VAL A 142 18.50 11.74 1.35
CA VAL A 142 19.33 11.25 0.24
C VAL A 142 20.03 12.48 -0.35
N ARG A 143 21.35 12.58 -0.17
CA ARG A 143 22.19 13.54 -0.90
C ARG A 143 22.71 12.85 -2.17
N THR A 144 22.46 13.43 -3.32
CA THR A 144 23.19 13.11 -4.55
C THR A 144 24.38 14.06 -4.66
N GLU A 145 25.59 13.55 -4.48
CA GLU A 145 26.81 14.29 -4.81
C GLU A 145 27.11 14.06 -6.30
N ALA A 146 27.07 15.14 -7.09
CA ALA A 146 27.57 15.10 -8.46
C ALA A 146 29.08 15.26 -8.41
N SER A 147 29.82 14.20 -8.73
CA SER A 147 31.25 14.28 -9.00
C SER A 147 31.46 15.12 -10.27
N ARG A 148 31.97 16.34 -10.09
CA ARG A 148 32.54 17.12 -11.20
C ARG A 148 33.90 16.50 -11.54
N GLY A 149 33.96 15.81 -12.67
CA GLY A 149 35.21 15.54 -13.38
C GLY A 149 35.65 16.77 -14.17
#